data_AF-A0A7Y5U790-F1
#
_entry.id   AF-A0A7Y5U790-F1
#
_cell.length_a   1.000
_cell.length_b   1.000
_cell.length_c   1.000
_cell.angle_alpha   90.00
_cell.angle_beta   90.00
_cell.angle_gamma   90.00
#
_symmetry.space_group_name_H-M   'P 1'
#
loop_
_entity.id
_entity.type
_entity.pdbx_description
1 polymer ?
#
loop_
_entity_poly.entity_id
_entity_poly.type
_entity_poly.pdbx_seq_one_letter_code
_entity_poly.pdbx_strand_id
1 'polypeptide(L)' 'MNVKPRPGDPQITPALVAEHGLTEEEYERLVALLGRAPTFTELGVVSALWNEHCSYKHS' A
#
# COMPACT_ATOMS: atom_id res chain seq x y z
N MET A 1 -6.98 16.81 5.36
CA MET A 1 -5.75 17.10 4.59
C MET A 1 -5.96 16.58 3.17
N ASN A 2 -5.84 17.43 2.15
CA ASN A 2 -6.10 17.05 0.76
C ASN A 2 -4.82 16.46 0.15
N VAL A 3 -4.56 15.18 0.44
CA VAL A 3 -3.39 14.47 -0.12
C VAL A 3 -3.73 14.07 -1.54
N LYS A 4 -2.95 14.59 -2.49
CA LYS A 4 -3.09 14.30 -3.91
C LYS A 4 -1.96 13.37 -4.35
N PRO A 5 -2.24 12.38 -5.21
CA PRO A 5 -1.20 11.62 -5.89
C PRO A 5 -0.24 12.54 -6.64
N ARG A 6 1.03 12.14 -6.73
CA ARG A 6 2.01 12.87 -7.53
C ARG A 6 1.75 12.62 -9.01
N PRO A 7 2.12 13.58 -9.89
CA PRO A 7 2.07 13.35 -11.33
C PRO A 7 2.93 12.14 -11.71
N GLY A 8 2.32 11.13 -12.34
CA GLY A 8 2.98 9.89 -12.72
C GLY A 8 2.81 8.72 -11.75
N ASP A 9 2.12 8.91 -10.62
CA ASP A 9 1.76 7.79 -9.75
C ASP A 9 0.80 6.82 -10.47
N PRO A 10 1.04 5.50 -10.40
CA PRO A 10 0.11 4.51 -10.93
C PRO A 10 -1.20 4.50 -10.12
N GLN A 11 -2.28 4.03 -10.76
CA GLN A 11 -3.54 3.81 -10.06
C GLN A 11 -3.38 2.67 -9.04
N ILE A 12 -3.84 2.89 -7.81
CA ILE A 12 -3.85 1.85 -6.79
C ILE A 12 -4.89 0.80 -7.20
N THR A 13 -4.42 -0.41 -7.47
CA THR A 13 -5.23 -1.57 -7.81
C THR A 13 -4.92 -2.71 -6.83
N PRO A 14 -5.83 -3.68 -6.62
CA PRO A 14 -5.56 -4.82 -5.75
C PRO A 14 -4.30 -5.59 -6.16
N ALA A 15 -4.02 -5.68 -7.47
CA ALA A 15 -2.79 -6.29 -7.97
C ALA A 15 -1.54 -5.53 -7.50
N LEU A 16 -1.54 -4.20 -7.62
CA LEU A 16 -0.43 -3.36 -7.14
C LEU A 16 -0.24 -3.47 -5.62
N VAL A 17 -1.34 -3.50 -4.87
CA VAL A 17 -1.30 -3.70 -3.40
C VAL A 17 -0.63 -5.03 -3.05
N ALA A 18 -0.98 -6.11 -3.77
CA ALA A 18 -0.35 -7.42 -3.60
C ALA A 18 1.13 -7.43 -4.01
N GLU A 19 1.52 -6.70 -5.07
CA GLU A 19 2.93 -6.53 -5.45
C GLU A 19 3.75 -5.80 -4.37
N HIS A 20 3.10 -4.94 -3.58
CA HIS A 20 3.68 -4.27 -2.41
C HIS A 20 3.71 -5.15 -1.15
N GLY A 21 3.32 -6.43 -1.24
CA GLY A 21 3.33 -7.37 -0.13
C GLY A 21 2.24 -7.13 0.91
N LEU A 22 1.21 -6.35 0.56
CA LEU A 22 0.07 -6.08 1.43
C LEU A 22 -1.07 -7.02 1.08
N THR A 23 -1.69 -7.60 2.10
CA THR A 23 -2.94 -8.35 1.98
C THR A 23 -4.14 -7.40 1.81
N GLU A 24 -5.27 -7.93 1.33
CA GLU A 24 -6.51 -7.17 1.23
C GLU A 24 -6.93 -6.61 2.59
N GLU A 25 -6.81 -7.39 3.68
CA GLU A 25 -7.13 -6.94 5.04
C GLU A 25 -6.23 -5.79 5.52
N GLU A 26 -4.94 -5.83 5.22
CA GLU A 26 -4.01 -4.75 5.54
C GLU A 26 -4.37 -3.48 4.76
N TYR A 27 -4.69 -3.62 3.48
CA TYR A 27 -5.13 -2.49 2.67
C TYR A 27 -6.45 -1.90 3.20
N GLU A 28 -7.42 -2.72 3.58
CA GLU A 28 -8.67 -2.26 4.18
C GLU A 28 -8.43 -1.54 5.51
N ARG A 29 -7.54 -2.07 6.36
CA ARG A 29 -7.12 -1.39 7.59
C ARG A 29 -6.45 -0.06 7.30
N LEU A 30 -5.58 0.00 6.29
CA LEU A 30 -4.94 1.24 5.85
C LEU A 30 -5.97 2.28 5.40
N VAL A 31 -6.94 1.87 4.58
CA VAL A 31 -8.03 2.75 4.11
C VAL A 31 -8.88 3.23 5.29
N ALA A 32 -9.19 2.36 6.25
CA ALA A 32 -9.94 2.71 7.44
C ALA A 32 -9.18 3.70 8.35
N LEU A 33 -7.86 3.50 8.52
CA LEU A 33 -7.00 4.39 9.29
C LEU A 33 -6.86 5.77 8.63
N LEU A 34 -6.76 5.82 7.30
CA LEU A 34 -6.64 7.06 6.54
C LEU A 34 -8.00 7.75 6.31
N GLY A 35 -9.11 7.02 6.37
CA GLY A 35 -10.45 7.48 5.98
C GLY A 35 -10.59 7.78 4.49
N ARG A 36 -9.65 7.30 3.66
CA ARG A 36 -9.61 7.49 2.19
C ARG A 36 -8.68 6.47 1.55
N ALA A 37 -8.71 6.40 0.22
CA ALA A 37 -7.71 5.63 -0.52
C ALA A 37 -6.29 6.22 -0.32
N PRO A 38 -5.28 5.38 -0.07
CA PRO A 38 -3.89 5.81 0.00
C PRO A 38 -3.38 6.23 -1.39
N THR A 39 -2.34 7.05 -1.41
CA THR A 39 -1.54 7.32 -2.61
C THR A 39 -0.46 6.27 -2.81
N PHE A 40 0.15 6.20 -4.00
CA PHE A 40 1.23 5.25 -4.28
C PHE A 40 2.43 5.42 -3.34
N THR A 41 2.76 6.68 -3.03
CA THR A 41 3.82 6.98 -2.05
C THR A 41 3.45 6.46 -0.65
N GLU A 42 2.21 6.65 -0.20
CA GLU A 42 1.75 6.14 1.10
C GLU A 42 1.72 4.60 1.12
N LEU A 43 1.28 3.98 0.03
CA LEU A 43 1.31 2.52 -0.13
C LEU A 43 2.74 2.00 -0.01
N GLY A 44 3.72 2.65 -0.65
CA GLY A 44 5.14 2.29 -0.52
C GLY A 44 5.70 2.47 0.90
N VAL A 45 5.30 3.54 1.59
CA VAL A 45 5.71 3.78 2.99
C VAL A 45 5.10 2.73 3.91
N VAL A 46 3.81 2.44 3.79
CA VAL A 46 3.11 1.44 4.62
C VAL A 46 3.62 0.04 4.33
N SER A 47 3.84 -0.28 3.05
CA SER A 47 4.51 -1.50 2.63
C SER A 47 5.86 -1.61 3.33
N ALA A 48 6.75 -0.62 3.30
CA ALA A 48 8.03 -0.69 4.01
C ALA A 48 7.91 -0.82 5.54
N LEU A 49 6.85 -0.26 6.14
CA LEU A 49 6.61 -0.31 7.59
C LEU A 49 6.01 -1.64 8.06
N TRP A 50 5.14 -2.26 7.25
CA TRP A 50 4.41 -3.47 7.61
C TRP A 50 5.03 -4.73 7.00
N ASN A 51 5.79 -4.59 5.92
CA ASN A 51 6.52 -5.67 5.24
C ASN A 51 7.83 -6.04 5.96
N GLU A 52 7.85 -6.03 7.30
CA GLU A 52 8.91 -6.69 8.08
C GLU A 52 8.89 -8.22 7.87
N HIS A 53 7.94 -8.75 7.10
CA HIS A 53 7.94 -10.11 6.58
C HIS A 53 8.90 -10.31 5.39
N CYS A 54 10.17 -9.95 5.57
CA CYS A 54 11.22 -10.42 4.67
C CYS A 54 11.63 -11.86 5.03
N SER A 55 10.71 -12.82 4.92
CA SER A 55 11.00 -14.25 4.73
C SER A 55 9.72 -15.09 4.78
N TYR A 56 9.10 -15.34 3.63
CA TYR A 56 9.11 -16.71 3.10
C TYR A 56 8.61 -16.75 1.65
N LYS A 57 9.44 -17.35 0.80
CA LYS A 57 9.19 -17.77 -0.60
C LYS A 57 9.45 -16.74 -1.71
N HIS A 58 10.73 -16.55 -2.03
CA HIS A 58 11.26 -17.11 -3.28
C HIS A 58 12.77 -17.37 -3.18
N SER A 59 13.19 -18.32 -2.34
CA SER A 59 14.10 -19.42 -2.66
C SER A 59 14.23 -20.38 -1.48
#